data_AF-A0A7S2HE41-F1
#
_entry.id   AF-A0A7S2HE41-F1
#
_cell.length_a   1.000
_cell.length_b   1.000
_cell.length_c   1.000
_cell.angle_alpha   90.00
_cell.angle_beta   90.00
_cell.angle_gamma   90.00
#
_symmetry.space_group_name_H-M   'P 1'
#
loop_
_entity.id
_entity.type
_entity.pdbx_description
1 polymer ?
#
loop_
_entity_poly.entity_id
_entity_poly.type
_entity_poly.pdbx_seq_one_letter_code
_entity_poly.pdbx_strand_id
1 'polypeptide(L)'
;ATLAPTPPAAPLSARGPRPGSGPKAALKSAGLLTVPTSFRRTDCAPCVPSAGKALVPNTLNPILPSPRTPELSEVRKRHRHRRAGVGEPTIHWGLDGLKFPELERGFGRGSKSEDGTVEENFKSCQKTGVAEYKDMVGEAIYQSTSREPLGKGWCRGHKLPPRTKAIDFAGFGKATSKEISTKEIVAPRGYQPESDAARALYRQTHGSTDPGEMTMRSYDWPRSVAGPHFQFGLEATKDSNNQGAGVRRALTYGAPGPEPSTVPTTALGPLRVERFRHVTSDCLGTSRLVLPPGLRELPEDHVFGMPSGRDPTTCAELVRGNYSHEERLPDDDLGRCTAPGRRNYLSEVPLGVPCVRTDRVAPPREQRSIASGTNWGDDPNASGLLCPGRYDGLGVEDADFQLPRTYDQLRDIFAGAGVADLPSDVFAAACPPGTGGDATPRATIKAVSGVLACAAAPGRLLADTMLP
;
A
#
# COMPACT_ATOMS: atom_id res chain seq x y z
N ALA A 1 -47.06 -13.68 -17.40
CA ALA A 1 -46.94 -12.62 -16.38
C ALA A 1 -45.65 -11.85 -16.68
N THR A 2 -45.72 -10.78 -17.49
CA THR A 2 -45.80 -9.37 -17.03
C THR A 2 -44.59 -9.01 -16.15
N LEU A 3 -43.70 -8.06 -16.44
CA LEU A 3 -43.68 -6.88 -17.29
C LEU A 3 -42.21 -6.45 -17.47
N ALA A 4 -41.87 -5.88 -18.63
CA ALA A 4 -40.66 -5.08 -18.83
C ALA A 4 -40.97 -3.60 -18.53
N PRO A 5 -39.99 -2.80 -18.03
CA PRO A 5 -40.10 -1.35 -18.07
C PRO A 5 -39.11 -0.73 -19.07
N THR A 6 -39.66 -0.18 -20.14
CA THR A 6 -39.04 0.84 -21.02
C THR A 6 -39.32 2.26 -20.48
N PRO A 7 -38.48 3.26 -20.81
CA PRO A 7 -38.36 4.51 -20.06
C PRO A 7 -39.43 5.55 -20.40
N PRO A 8 -39.78 6.46 -19.47
CA PRO A 8 -40.70 7.56 -19.77
C PRO A 8 -40.01 8.73 -20.48
N ALA A 9 -40.69 9.18 -21.51
CA ALA A 9 -40.43 10.36 -22.32
C ALA A 9 -40.66 11.68 -21.57
N ALA A 10 -40.12 12.74 -22.15
CA ALA A 10 -40.13 14.12 -21.70
C ALA A 10 -41.50 14.66 -21.22
N PRO A 11 -41.53 15.49 -20.16
CA PRO A 11 -42.72 16.26 -19.82
C PRO A 11 -42.85 17.48 -20.75
N LEU A 12 -43.87 17.43 -21.60
CA LEU A 12 -44.40 18.54 -22.37
C LEU A 12 -44.89 19.66 -21.43
N SER A 13 -44.51 20.88 -21.80
CA SER A 13 -44.76 22.14 -21.13
C SER A 13 -46.24 22.40 -20.84
N ALA A 14 -46.48 22.93 -19.65
CA ALA A 14 -47.73 23.50 -19.20
C ALA A 14 -48.24 24.64 -20.11
N ARG A 15 -49.51 24.52 -20.49
CA ARG A 15 -50.54 25.59 -20.48
C ARG A 15 -50.08 27.00 -20.89
N GLY A 16 -50.07 27.25 -22.20
CA GLY A 16 -50.33 28.60 -22.73
C GLY A 16 -51.83 28.79 -23.01
N PRO A 17 -52.44 29.94 -22.71
CA PRO A 17 -53.77 30.27 -23.24
C PRO A 17 -53.62 30.79 -24.68
N ARG A 18 -54.35 30.18 -25.61
CA ARG A 18 -54.56 30.69 -26.98
C ARG A 18 -55.74 31.69 -27.02
N PRO A 19 -55.74 32.60 -28.00
CA PRO A 19 -56.65 33.74 -28.06
C PRO A 19 -58.01 33.36 -28.66
N GLY A 20 -59.09 33.85 -28.04
CA GLY A 20 -60.45 33.73 -28.55
C GLY A 20 -60.89 35.02 -29.24
N SER A 21 -60.79 35.04 -30.57
CA SER A 21 -61.49 35.96 -31.46
C SER A 21 -62.99 35.64 -31.44
N GLY A 22 -63.84 36.59 -31.08
CA GLY A 22 -65.29 36.49 -31.19
C GLY A 22 -65.85 37.49 -32.21
N PRO A 23 -66.63 37.07 -33.22
CA PRO A 23 -67.29 37.99 -34.13
C PRO A 23 -68.65 38.47 -33.59
N LYS A 24 -69.03 39.67 -34.02
CA LYS A 24 -70.32 40.32 -33.76
C LYS A 24 -71.47 39.55 -34.41
N ALA A 25 -72.59 39.41 -33.69
CA ALA A 25 -73.89 39.13 -34.27
C ALA A 25 -74.96 39.97 -33.54
N ALA A 26 -75.76 40.68 -34.33
CA ALA A 26 -76.91 41.46 -33.91
C ALA A 26 -78.18 40.60 -33.93
N LEU A 27 -79.11 40.80 -32.99
CA LEU A 27 -80.51 40.42 -33.17
C LEU A 27 -81.46 41.32 -32.36
N LYS A 28 -82.65 41.48 -32.92
CA LYS A 28 -83.59 42.60 -32.75
C LYS A 28 -84.72 42.29 -31.75
N SER A 29 -85.25 43.37 -31.16
CA SER A 29 -86.65 43.72 -30.84
C SER A 29 -87.67 42.69 -30.30
N ALA A 30 -88.29 43.07 -29.17
CA ALA A 30 -89.75 43.07 -28.89
C ALA A 30 -89.95 44.04 -27.70
N GLY A 31 -90.88 44.99 -27.61
CA GLY A 31 -92.23 45.13 -28.13
C GLY A 31 -93.22 45.09 -26.94
N LEU A 32 -94.15 46.06 -26.86
CA LEU A 32 -95.37 46.15 -26.00
C LEU A 32 -95.16 46.65 -24.54
N LEU A 33 -95.86 47.66 -23.96
CA LEU A 33 -97.20 48.24 -24.15
C LEU A 33 -97.34 49.70 -23.60
N THR A 34 -97.99 50.56 -24.40
CA THR A 34 -99.02 51.60 -24.11
C THR A 34 -99.16 52.29 -22.73
N VAL A 35 -98.85 53.61 -22.70
CA VAL A 35 -99.66 54.85 -22.43
C VAL A 35 -101.12 54.67 -21.88
N PRO A 36 -101.81 55.63 -21.17
CA PRO A 36 -101.45 56.96 -20.58
C PRO A 36 -101.91 57.18 -19.12
N THR A 37 -101.40 58.23 -18.45
CA THR A 37 -102.27 59.14 -17.68
C THR A 37 -101.87 60.59 -17.91
N SER A 38 -102.87 61.35 -18.36
CA SER A 38 -102.84 62.77 -18.65
C SER A 38 -102.95 63.61 -17.38
N PHE A 39 -102.00 64.52 -17.17
CA PHE A 39 -102.26 65.77 -16.44
C PHE A 39 -101.46 66.89 -17.11
N ARG A 40 -102.04 67.52 -18.13
CA ARG A 40 -101.56 68.81 -18.62
C ARG A 40 -102.24 69.89 -17.78
N ARG A 41 -101.52 70.47 -16.82
CA ARG A 41 -101.83 71.84 -16.37
C ARG A 41 -101.32 72.77 -17.46
N THR A 42 -102.22 73.37 -18.21
CA THR A 42 -101.92 74.52 -19.06
C THR A 42 -101.70 75.73 -18.17
N ASP A 43 -100.60 76.43 -18.41
CA ASP A 43 -100.24 77.71 -17.80
C ASP A 43 -101.30 78.77 -18.12
N CYS A 44 -101.72 79.56 -17.12
CA CYS A 44 -102.87 80.46 -17.19
C CYS A 44 -102.57 81.83 -17.84
N ALA A 45 -101.38 82.06 -18.39
CA ALA A 45 -101.06 83.29 -19.12
C ALA A 45 -99.88 83.12 -20.10
N PRO A 46 -100.07 82.55 -21.30
CA PRO A 46 -98.99 82.31 -22.27
C PRO A 46 -98.38 83.60 -22.86
N CYS A 47 -98.94 84.78 -22.57
CA CYS A 47 -98.54 86.06 -23.11
C CYS A 47 -97.59 86.85 -22.18
N VAL A 48 -97.30 86.34 -20.98
CA VAL A 48 -96.40 87.00 -20.02
C VAL A 48 -95.02 86.34 -20.11
N PRO A 49 -93.97 87.02 -20.58
CA PRO A 49 -92.64 86.43 -20.61
C PRO A 49 -92.14 86.17 -19.18
N SER A 50 -91.72 84.94 -18.89
CA SER A 50 -91.15 84.58 -17.59
C SER A 50 -89.85 85.36 -17.35
N ALA A 51 -89.82 86.25 -16.37
CA ALA A 51 -88.63 87.02 -15.99
C ALA A 51 -87.66 86.17 -15.13
N GLY A 52 -87.17 85.07 -15.68
CA GLY A 52 -86.19 84.18 -15.05
C GLY A 52 -85.13 83.73 -16.05
N LYS A 53 -83.86 83.63 -15.60
CA LYS A 53 -82.75 83.14 -16.43
C LYS A 53 -82.98 81.67 -16.81
N ALA A 54 -82.97 81.37 -18.11
CA ALA A 54 -83.04 79.99 -18.61
C ALA A 54 -81.77 79.22 -18.20
N LEU A 55 -81.93 78.11 -17.48
CA LEU A 55 -80.85 77.16 -17.20
C LEU A 55 -80.62 76.30 -18.45
N VAL A 56 -79.45 76.45 -19.07
CA VAL A 56 -78.97 75.51 -20.10
C VAL A 56 -78.60 74.20 -19.40
N PRO A 57 -79.04 73.03 -19.88
CA PRO A 57 -78.57 71.76 -19.33
C PRO A 57 -77.05 71.66 -19.54
N ASN A 58 -76.31 71.47 -18.46
CA ASN A 58 -74.87 71.23 -18.49
C ASN A 58 -74.59 69.92 -19.24
N THR A 59 -74.33 70.00 -20.54
CA THR A 59 -73.82 68.88 -21.34
C THR A 59 -72.34 68.68 -21.03
N LEU A 60 -72.03 68.20 -19.82
CA LEU A 60 -70.71 67.65 -19.50
C LEU A 60 -70.61 66.24 -20.11
N ASN A 61 -70.57 66.16 -21.44
CA ASN A 61 -69.96 65.03 -22.13
C ASN A 61 -68.51 65.42 -22.43
N PRO A 62 -67.52 65.04 -21.60
CA PRO A 62 -66.12 65.43 -21.80
C PRO A 62 -65.45 64.74 -23.01
N ILE A 63 -66.20 63.97 -23.80
CA ILE A 63 -65.69 63.20 -24.93
C ILE A 63 -66.32 63.73 -26.22
N LEU A 64 -65.81 64.87 -26.68
CA LEU A 64 -65.87 65.21 -28.09
C LEU A 64 -64.92 64.26 -28.85
N PRO A 65 -65.20 63.86 -30.11
CA PRO A 65 -64.26 63.09 -30.90
C PRO A 65 -63.00 63.93 -31.14
N SER A 66 -62.00 63.75 -30.28
CA SER A 66 -60.69 64.35 -30.46
C SER A 66 -59.94 63.62 -31.58
N PRO A 67 -59.24 64.35 -32.47
CA PRO A 67 -58.44 63.71 -33.51
C PRO A 67 -57.41 62.79 -32.86
N ARG A 68 -57.45 61.50 -33.22
CA ARG A 68 -56.46 60.52 -32.75
C ARG A 68 -55.08 60.92 -33.26
N THR A 69 -54.05 60.72 -32.42
CA THR A 69 -52.67 60.98 -32.79
C THR A 69 -52.30 60.16 -34.04
N PRO A 70 -51.80 60.79 -35.11
CA PRO A 70 -51.52 60.10 -36.38
C PRO A 70 -50.54 58.94 -36.17
N GLU A 71 -50.86 57.77 -36.75
CA GLU A 71 -50.12 56.51 -36.57
C GLU A 71 -48.69 56.56 -37.17
N LEU A 72 -48.45 57.42 -38.15
CA LEU A 72 -47.26 57.38 -39.03
C LEU A 72 -46.17 58.43 -38.74
N SER A 73 -46.08 58.98 -37.53
CA SER A 73 -45.10 60.03 -37.23
C SER A 73 -44.17 59.67 -36.08
N GLU A 74 -42.87 60.02 -36.22
CA GLU A 74 -41.90 60.01 -35.11
C GLU A 74 -42.41 60.75 -33.87
N VAL A 75 -43.30 61.73 -34.08
CA VAL A 75 -43.97 62.52 -33.05
C VAL A 75 -44.74 61.61 -32.07
N ARG A 76 -45.38 60.53 -32.55
CA ARG A 76 -46.10 59.59 -31.68
C ARG A 76 -45.15 58.73 -30.84
N LYS A 77 -44.00 58.32 -31.37
CA LYS A 77 -42.97 57.58 -30.61
C LYS A 77 -42.39 58.45 -29.48
N ARG A 78 -42.10 59.72 -29.77
CA ARG A 78 -41.66 60.70 -28.77
C ARG A 78 -42.76 61.04 -27.76
N HIS A 79 -44.03 61.08 -28.18
CA HIS A 79 -45.17 61.33 -27.30
C HIS A 79 -45.48 60.15 -26.36
N ARG A 80 -45.40 58.90 -26.86
CA ARG A 80 -45.59 57.68 -26.05
C ARG A 80 -44.53 57.51 -24.96
N HIS A 81 -43.31 58.00 -25.15
CA HIS A 81 -42.32 58.07 -24.07
C HIS A 81 -42.79 58.90 -22.85
N ARG A 82 -43.63 59.93 -23.05
CA ARG A 82 -44.14 60.77 -21.95
C ARG A 82 -45.47 60.27 -21.36
N ARG A 83 -46.18 59.38 -22.07
CA ARG A 83 -47.47 58.81 -21.68
C ARG A 83 -47.55 57.37 -22.20
N ALA A 84 -46.81 56.46 -21.56
CA ALA A 84 -47.00 55.03 -21.80
C ALA A 84 -48.43 54.64 -21.37
N GLY A 85 -49.02 53.64 -22.04
CA GLY A 85 -50.31 53.10 -21.64
C GLY A 85 -50.24 52.53 -20.21
N VAL A 86 -51.39 52.47 -19.52
CA VAL A 86 -51.46 51.85 -18.18
C VAL A 86 -50.97 50.40 -18.28
N GLY A 87 -49.84 50.10 -17.63
CA GLY A 87 -49.23 48.76 -17.61
C GLY A 87 -48.16 48.50 -18.69
N GLU A 88 -47.90 49.44 -19.60
CA GLU A 88 -46.81 49.32 -20.58
C GLU A 88 -45.50 49.90 -20.05
N PRO A 89 -44.35 49.25 -20.27
CA PRO A 89 -43.05 49.81 -19.92
C PRO A 89 -42.74 51.04 -20.79
N THR A 90 -42.29 52.12 -20.16
CA THR A 90 -41.85 53.33 -20.88
C THR A 90 -40.50 53.06 -21.55
N ILE A 91 -40.51 52.79 -22.85
CA ILE A 91 -39.31 52.56 -23.66
C ILE A 91 -38.85 53.89 -24.27
N HIS A 92 -37.53 54.16 -24.25
CA HIS A 92 -36.96 55.32 -24.93
C HIS A 92 -37.24 55.26 -26.44
N TRP A 93 -37.69 56.37 -27.05
CA TRP A 93 -38.13 56.43 -28.46
C TRP A 93 -37.07 55.99 -29.48
N GLY A 94 -35.78 56.07 -29.13
CA GLY A 94 -34.66 55.58 -29.95
C GLY A 94 -34.40 54.06 -29.84
N LEU A 95 -34.97 53.39 -28.84
CA LEU A 95 -34.90 51.94 -28.66
C LEU A 95 -36.17 51.23 -29.16
N ASP A 96 -37.17 52.01 -29.57
CA ASP A 96 -38.49 51.52 -30.01
C ASP A 96 -38.39 50.90 -31.42
N GLY A 97 -38.42 49.56 -31.47
CA GLY A 97 -38.25 48.76 -32.69
C GLY A 97 -36.96 47.92 -32.74
N LEU A 98 -36.09 48.02 -31.73
CA LEU A 98 -34.95 47.10 -31.59
C LEU A 98 -35.44 45.80 -30.96
N LYS A 99 -35.02 44.66 -31.53
CA LYS A 99 -35.28 43.34 -30.93
C LYS A 99 -34.40 43.21 -29.68
N PHE A 100 -34.99 43.42 -28.51
CA PHE A 100 -34.34 43.01 -27.27
C PHE A 100 -34.25 41.48 -27.23
N PRO A 101 -33.10 40.89 -26.88
CA PRO A 101 -33.05 39.47 -26.59
C PRO A 101 -34.01 39.18 -25.43
N GLU A 102 -34.80 38.12 -25.57
CA GLU A 102 -35.78 37.67 -24.58
C GLU A 102 -35.11 37.57 -23.19
N LEU A 103 -35.60 38.35 -22.22
CA LEU A 103 -35.05 38.51 -20.87
C LEU A 103 -35.05 37.23 -20.02
N GLU A 104 -35.45 36.08 -20.57
CA GLU A 104 -35.38 34.78 -19.89
C GLU A 104 -33.94 34.29 -19.68
N ARG A 105 -32.98 34.80 -20.45
CA ARG A 105 -31.54 34.59 -20.18
C ARG A 105 -30.97 35.85 -19.54
N GLY A 106 -30.71 35.77 -18.23
CA GLY A 106 -30.03 36.80 -17.45
C GLY A 106 -28.73 37.28 -18.10
N PHE A 107 -28.36 38.54 -17.83
CA PHE A 107 -27.14 39.15 -18.34
C PHE A 107 -25.87 38.40 -17.88
N GLY A 108 -24.99 38.12 -18.83
CA GLY A 108 -23.73 37.39 -18.64
C GLY A 108 -23.51 36.41 -19.79
N ARG A 109 -22.30 36.35 -20.36
CA ARG A 109 -21.93 35.24 -21.25
C ARG A 109 -21.82 34.04 -20.34
N GLY A 110 -22.85 33.18 -20.31
CA GLY A 110 -22.77 31.93 -19.58
C GLY A 110 -21.54 31.18 -20.06
N SER A 111 -20.49 31.13 -19.25
CA SER A 111 -19.38 30.22 -19.45
C SER A 111 -20.02 28.84 -19.44
N LYS A 112 -20.14 28.22 -20.60
CA LYS A 112 -20.24 26.77 -20.62
C LYS A 112 -18.94 26.35 -19.97
N SER A 113 -18.99 25.88 -18.73
CA SER A 113 -17.93 25.04 -18.21
C SER A 113 -17.94 23.84 -19.16
N GLU A 114 -17.04 23.86 -20.15
CA GLU A 114 -16.69 22.69 -20.94
C GLU A 114 -15.94 21.67 -20.08
N ASP A 115 -15.78 21.97 -18.79
CA ASP A 115 -15.35 21.06 -17.75
C ASP A 115 -16.41 19.99 -17.58
N GLY A 116 -16.08 18.79 -18.06
CA GLY A 116 -16.89 17.59 -17.93
C GLY A 116 -17.38 17.40 -16.50
N THR A 117 -18.57 16.84 -16.39
CA THR A 117 -19.22 16.61 -15.11
C THR A 117 -18.35 15.65 -14.29
N VAL A 118 -18.29 15.84 -12.97
CA VAL A 118 -17.52 14.94 -12.08
C VAL A 118 -17.87 13.47 -12.31
N GLU A 119 -19.14 13.18 -12.57
CA GLU A 119 -19.60 11.83 -12.92
C GLU A 119 -18.98 11.27 -14.22
N GLU A 120 -18.74 12.10 -15.23
CA GLU A 120 -18.14 11.67 -16.50
C GLU A 120 -16.68 11.26 -16.28
N ASN A 121 -15.97 11.96 -15.41
CA ASN A 121 -14.62 11.60 -15.00
C ASN A 121 -14.59 10.21 -14.32
N PHE A 122 -15.54 9.95 -13.41
CA PHE A 122 -15.65 8.64 -12.75
C PHE A 122 -16.11 7.51 -13.69
N LYS A 123 -16.92 7.81 -14.72
CA LYS A 123 -17.44 6.84 -15.68
C LYS A 123 -16.49 6.52 -16.84
N SER A 124 -15.44 7.32 -17.05
CA SER A 124 -14.51 7.20 -18.18
C SER A 124 -13.86 5.80 -18.34
N CYS A 125 -13.65 5.08 -17.23
CA CYS A 125 -13.08 3.72 -17.22
C CYS A 125 -14.12 2.60 -17.11
N GLN A 126 -15.42 2.92 -17.01
CA GLN A 126 -16.50 1.95 -16.87
C GLN A 126 -17.21 1.73 -18.20
N LYS A 127 -16.48 1.18 -19.17
CA LYS A 127 -17.06 0.77 -20.45
C LYS A 127 -17.58 -0.66 -20.31
N THR A 128 -18.78 -0.91 -20.82
CA THR A 128 -19.42 -2.24 -20.75
C THR A 128 -19.88 -2.69 -22.13
N GLY A 129 -19.86 -4.01 -22.34
CA GLY A 129 -20.41 -4.64 -23.54
C GLY A 129 -19.63 -4.31 -24.82
N VAL A 130 -20.30 -3.65 -25.78
CA VAL A 130 -19.70 -3.38 -27.10
C VAL A 130 -18.58 -2.33 -27.03
N ALA A 131 -18.70 -1.34 -26.13
CA ALA A 131 -17.68 -0.31 -25.95
C ALA A 131 -16.37 -0.91 -25.40
N GLU A 132 -16.49 -1.78 -24.40
CA GLU A 132 -15.37 -2.54 -23.83
C GLU A 132 -14.70 -3.44 -24.87
N TYR A 133 -15.50 -4.15 -25.70
CA TYR A 133 -14.96 -4.98 -26.78
C TYR A 133 -14.18 -4.15 -27.81
N LYS A 134 -14.69 -2.97 -28.19
CA LYS A 134 -14.00 -2.09 -29.15
C LYS A 134 -12.67 -1.58 -28.59
N ASP A 135 -12.64 -1.20 -27.32
CA ASP A 135 -11.42 -0.83 -26.62
C ASP A 135 -10.43 -1.98 -26.58
N MET A 136 -10.87 -3.18 -26.17
CA MET A 136 -10.05 -4.39 -26.14
C MET A 136 -9.44 -4.69 -27.52
N VAL A 137 -10.21 -4.54 -28.61
CA VAL A 137 -9.71 -4.71 -29.97
C VAL A 137 -8.70 -3.63 -30.35
N GLY A 138 -8.92 -2.38 -29.95
CA GLY A 138 -7.98 -1.27 -30.18
C GLY A 138 -6.67 -1.44 -29.40
N GLU A 139 -6.76 -1.89 -28.15
CA GLU A 139 -5.63 -2.10 -27.24
C GLU A 139 -4.88 -3.40 -27.49
N ALA A 140 -5.44 -4.35 -28.26
CA ALA A 140 -4.78 -5.60 -28.63
C ALA A 140 -3.47 -5.39 -29.40
N ILE A 141 -3.27 -4.21 -29.99
CA ILE A 141 -2.04 -3.83 -30.69
C ILE A 141 -0.87 -3.63 -29.71
N TYR A 142 -1.15 -3.29 -28.44
CA TYR A 142 -0.11 -3.02 -27.47
C TYR A 142 0.64 -4.30 -27.03
N GLN A 143 1.94 -4.12 -26.78
CA GLN A 143 2.82 -5.22 -26.37
C GLN A 143 2.49 -5.74 -24.98
N SER A 144 2.03 -4.88 -24.06
CA SER A 144 1.57 -5.27 -22.73
C SER A 144 0.40 -6.24 -22.83
N THR A 145 -0.64 -5.88 -23.59
CA THR A 145 -1.83 -6.70 -23.83
C THR A 145 -1.49 -8.05 -24.47
N SER A 146 -0.51 -8.05 -25.39
CA SER A 146 -0.06 -9.27 -26.08
C SER A 146 0.83 -10.19 -25.23
N ARG A 147 1.68 -9.63 -24.36
CA ARG A 147 2.67 -10.39 -23.57
C ARG A 147 2.17 -10.78 -22.18
N GLU A 148 1.25 -10.00 -21.63
CA GLU A 148 0.73 -10.17 -20.27
C GLU A 148 -0.81 -10.24 -20.27
N PRO A 149 -1.44 -11.11 -21.09
CA PRO A 149 -2.89 -11.25 -21.06
C PRO A 149 -3.35 -11.88 -19.73
N LEU A 150 -4.28 -11.24 -19.03
CA LEU A 150 -4.75 -11.74 -17.74
C LEU A 150 -5.31 -13.16 -17.85
N GLY A 151 -4.82 -14.06 -16.98
CA GLY A 151 -5.25 -15.46 -16.93
C GLY A 151 -4.77 -16.34 -18.10
N LYS A 152 -3.96 -15.82 -19.02
CA LYS A 152 -3.36 -16.57 -20.13
C LYS A 152 -1.85 -16.37 -20.16
N GLY A 153 -1.12 -17.39 -20.59
CA GLY A 153 0.30 -17.25 -20.87
C GLY A 153 0.53 -16.48 -22.18
N TRP A 154 1.72 -15.89 -22.32
CA TRP A 154 2.15 -15.24 -23.56
C TRP A 154 2.13 -16.23 -24.73
N CYS A 155 1.30 -15.94 -25.74
CA CYS A 155 1.23 -16.72 -26.97
C CYS A 155 2.22 -16.17 -28.00
N ARG A 156 3.29 -16.92 -28.28
CA ARG A 156 4.36 -16.55 -29.23
C ARG A 156 3.98 -16.72 -30.73
N GLY A 157 2.74 -17.05 -31.03
CA GLY A 157 2.25 -17.21 -32.42
C GLY A 157 2.69 -18.49 -33.14
N HIS A 158 3.20 -19.51 -32.42
CA HIS A 158 3.63 -20.77 -33.04
C HIS A 158 2.44 -21.58 -33.58
N LYS A 159 2.54 -22.05 -34.83
CA LYS A 159 1.56 -22.97 -35.44
C LYS A 159 1.90 -24.41 -35.04
N LEU A 160 1.21 -24.93 -34.02
CA LEU A 160 1.37 -26.32 -33.61
C LEU A 160 0.76 -27.30 -34.65
N PRO A 161 1.33 -28.50 -34.82
CA PRO A 161 0.77 -29.53 -35.70
C PRO A 161 -0.69 -29.88 -35.33
N PRO A 162 -1.57 -30.19 -36.30
CA PRO A 162 -2.99 -30.44 -36.04
C PRO A 162 -3.24 -31.61 -35.06
N ARG A 163 -2.32 -32.60 -35.04
CA ARG A 163 -2.38 -33.74 -34.11
C ARG A 163 -2.34 -33.33 -32.63
N THR A 164 -1.76 -32.18 -32.29
CA THR A 164 -1.70 -31.70 -30.89
C THR A 164 -3.01 -31.10 -30.40
N LYS A 165 -3.96 -30.84 -31.31
CA LYS A 165 -5.31 -30.34 -30.98
C LYS A 165 -6.34 -31.47 -30.81
N ALA A 166 -5.96 -32.71 -31.14
CA ALA A 166 -6.82 -33.87 -30.96
C ALA A 166 -6.98 -34.20 -29.47
N ILE A 167 -8.17 -34.67 -29.08
CA ILE A 167 -8.48 -35.05 -27.70
C ILE A 167 -7.57 -36.21 -27.24
N ASP A 168 -7.24 -37.11 -28.16
CA ASP A 168 -6.41 -38.31 -27.90
C ASP A 168 -4.91 -38.03 -27.96
N PHE A 169 -4.50 -36.76 -27.87
CA PHE A 169 -3.10 -36.39 -27.93
C PHE A 169 -2.38 -36.85 -26.64
N ALA A 170 -1.49 -37.83 -26.78
CA ALA A 170 -0.71 -38.45 -25.69
C ALA A 170 0.32 -37.52 -25.01
N GLY A 171 0.26 -36.21 -25.27
CA GLY A 171 1.16 -35.21 -24.71
C GLY A 171 2.41 -34.96 -25.55
N PHE A 172 3.19 -33.96 -25.11
CA PHE A 172 4.46 -33.59 -25.74
C PHE A 172 5.62 -34.38 -25.10
N GLY A 173 6.57 -34.82 -25.91
CA GLY A 173 7.76 -35.55 -25.46
C GLY A 173 7.93 -36.87 -26.20
N LYS A 174 9.08 -37.51 -26.00
CA LYS A 174 9.35 -38.86 -26.50
C LYS A 174 8.83 -39.86 -25.48
N ALA A 175 7.82 -40.65 -25.84
CA ALA A 175 7.36 -41.75 -25.00
C ALA A 175 8.48 -42.77 -24.84
N THR A 176 8.85 -43.07 -23.60
CA THR A 176 9.79 -44.16 -23.28
C THR A 176 9.01 -45.46 -23.16
N SER A 177 9.33 -46.43 -24.01
CA SER A 177 8.96 -47.84 -23.82
C SER A 177 9.70 -48.36 -22.59
N LYS A 178 8.99 -48.94 -21.61
CA LYS A 178 9.61 -49.73 -20.55
C LYS A 178 9.88 -51.11 -21.14
N GLU A 179 11.05 -51.27 -21.76
CA GLU A 179 11.34 -52.46 -22.57
C GLU A 179 11.53 -53.74 -21.74
N ILE A 180 12.09 -53.65 -20.53
CA ILE A 180 12.33 -54.83 -19.69
C ILE A 180 12.07 -54.47 -18.21
N SER A 181 11.30 -55.32 -17.53
CA SER A 181 11.06 -55.19 -16.09
C SER A 181 12.29 -55.66 -15.32
N THR A 182 12.80 -54.84 -14.40
CA THR A 182 13.91 -55.21 -13.51
C THR A 182 13.62 -56.51 -12.75
N LYS A 183 12.35 -56.79 -12.46
CA LYS A 183 11.92 -58.02 -11.80
C LYS A 183 12.22 -59.27 -12.62
N GLU A 184 12.09 -59.21 -13.95
CA GLU A 184 12.36 -60.34 -14.84
C GLU A 184 13.86 -60.62 -14.97
N ILE A 185 14.69 -59.57 -14.84
CA ILE A 185 16.15 -59.69 -14.81
C ILE A 185 16.63 -60.32 -13.49
N VAL A 186 16.09 -59.87 -12.35
CA VAL A 186 16.50 -60.34 -11.02
C VAL A 186 16.03 -61.76 -10.74
N ALA A 187 14.84 -62.12 -11.20
CA ALA A 187 14.24 -63.43 -10.96
C ALA A 187 13.76 -64.03 -12.30
N PRO A 188 14.66 -64.62 -13.11
CA PRO A 188 14.27 -65.23 -14.36
C PRO A 188 13.29 -66.37 -14.09
N ARG A 189 12.12 -66.31 -14.73
CA ARG A 189 11.09 -67.36 -14.62
C ARG A 189 11.29 -68.39 -15.72
N GLY A 190 11.18 -69.67 -15.38
CA GLY A 190 11.24 -70.77 -16.36
C GLY A 190 12.61 -71.40 -16.56
N TYR A 191 13.57 -71.18 -15.66
CA TYR A 191 14.84 -71.92 -15.68
C TYR A 191 14.58 -73.40 -15.36
N GLN A 192 14.97 -74.29 -16.27
CA GLN A 192 14.93 -75.73 -16.05
C GLN A 192 16.20 -76.15 -15.29
N PRO A 193 16.12 -77.02 -14.27
CA PRO A 193 17.29 -77.51 -13.58
C PRO A 193 18.24 -78.23 -14.57
N GLU A 194 19.54 -78.15 -14.29
CA GLU A 194 20.57 -78.77 -15.13
C GLU A 194 20.38 -80.29 -15.23
N SER A 195 20.58 -80.84 -16.44
CA SER A 195 20.47 -82.28 -16.69
C SER A 195 21.49 -83.08 -15.85
N ASP A 196 21.10 -84.27 -15.41
CA ASP A 196 21.96 -85.12 -14.56
C ASP A 196 23.28 -85.53 -15.24
N ALA A 197 23.30 -85.63 -16.59
CA ALA A 197 24.51 -85.88 -17.36
C ALA A 197 25.49 -84.71 -17.29
N ALA A 198 25.00 -83.47 -17.36
CA ALA A 198 25.83 -82.28 -17.17
C ALA A 198 26.38 -82.23 -15.74
N ARG A 199 25.56 -82.58 -14.73
CA ARG A 199 25.98 -82.62 -13.32
C ARG A 199 27.11 -83.64 -13.08
N ALA A 200 27.04 -84.81 -13.69
CA ALA A 200 28.10 -85.82 -13.61
C ALA A 200 29.43 -85.32 -14.23
N LEU A 201 29.37 -84.59 -15.35
CA LEU A 201 30.55 -83.97 -15.96
C LEU A 201 31.16 -82.87 -15.07
N TYR A 202 30.33 -82.01 -14.47
CA TYR A 202 30.80 -80.97 -13.55
C TYR A 202 31.42 -81.56 -12.27
N ARG A 203 30.87 -82.67 -11.77
CA ARG A 203 31.45 -83.42 -10.64
C ARG A 203 32.86 -83.92 -10.96
N GLN A 204 33.08 -84.43 -12.16
CA GLN A 204 34.38 -84.97 -12.59
C GLN A 204 35.40 -83.88 -12.92
N THR A 205 34.97 -82.80 -13.58
CA THR A 205 35.87 -81.74 -14.09
C THR A 205 36.20 -80.66 -13.07
N HIS A 206 35.20 -80.24 -12.28
CA HIS A 206 35.31 -79.11 -11.35
C HIS A 206 35.14 -79.52 -9.88
N GLY A 207 34.91 -80.81 -9.61
CA GLY A 207 34.66 -81.29 -8.24
C GLY A 207 33.35 -80.75 -7.65
N SER A 208 32.41 -80.29 -8.48
CA SER A 208 31.14 -79.72 -8.04
C SER A 208 30.18 -80.84 -7.63
N THR A 209 29.96 -80.98 -6.32
CA THR A 209 29.04 -81.96 -5.71
C THR A 209 27.92 -81.23 -4.98
N ASP A 210 26.74 -81.84 -4.95
CA ASP A 210 25.63 -81.29 -4.17
C ASP A 210 25.90 -81.45 -2.66
N PRO A 211 25.36 -80.56 -1.82
CA PRO A 211 25.52 -80.65 -0.38
C PRO A 211 24.94 -81.98 0.14
N GLY A 212 25.78 -82.76 0.83
CA GLY A 212 25.41 -84.07 1.39
C GLY A 212 25.76 -85.27 0.52
N GLU A 213 26.26 -85.07 -0.70
CA GLU A 213 26.77 -86.16 -1.52
C GLU A 213 28.18 -86.58 -1.10
N MET A 214 28.41 -87.88 -0.90
CA MET A 214 29.74 -88.42 -0.66
C MET A 214 30.50 -88.50 -1.99
N THR A 215 31.80 -88.15 -1.98
CA THR A 215 32.66 -88.30 -3.16
C THR A 215 32.81 -89.78 -3.53
N MET A 216 32.24 -90.17 -4.66
CA MET A 216 32.45 -91.52 -5.20
C MET A 216 33.83 -91.58 -5.86
N ARG A 217 34.75 -92.37 -5.28
CA ARG A 217 36.14 -92.53 -5.74
C ARG A 217 36.34 -93.65 -6.77
N SER A 218 35.24 -94.25 -7.25
CA SER A 218 35.26 -95.35 -8.23
C SER A 218 36.17 -96.52 -7.84
N TYR A 219 36.26 -96.85 -6.55
CA TYR A 219 37.00 -98.01 -6.07
C TYR A 219 36.23 -99.31 -6.34
N ASP A 220 36.95 -100.36 -6.74
CA ASP A 220 36.44 -101.72 -6.84
C ASP A 220 36.39 -102.37 -5.46
N TRP A 221 35.28 -102.19 -4.73
CA TRP A 221 35.14 -102.74 -3.38
C TRP A 221 34.93 -104.28 -3.38
N PRO A 222 35.61 -105.04 -2.50
CA PRO A 222 35.38 -106.46 -2.36
C PRO A 222 33.99 -106.75 -1.75
N ARG A 223 33.34 -107.84 -2.18
CA ARG A 223 31.97 -108.21 -1.77
C ARG A 223 31.76 -108.34 -0.25
N SER A 224 32.82 -108.62 0.52
CA SER A 224 32.77 -108.76 2.00
C SER A 224 32.49 -107.45 2.74
N VAL A 225 32.75 -106.31 2.11
CA VAL A 225 32.63 -104.97 2.72
C VAL A 225 31.27 -104.32 2.41
N ALA A 226 30.49 -104.89 1.47
CA ALA A 226 29.18 -104.36 1.07
C ALA A 226 28.05 -104.60 2.11
N GLY A 227 28.36 -105.22 3.25
CA GLY A 227 27.40 -105.48 4.33
C GLY A 227 27.18 -104.27 5.25
N PRO A 228 25.96 -104.02 5.74
CA PRO A 228 25.63 -102.84 6.56
C PRO A 228 26.29 -102.82 7.96
N HIS A 229 26.93 -103.91 8.39
CA HIS A 229 27.55 -104.05 9.73
C HIS A 229 29.05 -104.34 9.69
N PHE A 230 29.71 -104.15 8.55
CA PHE A 230 31.15 -104.31 8.46
C PHE A 230 31.86 -103.17 9.21
N GLN A 231 32.66 -103.51 10.22
CA GLN A 231 33.46 -102.55 10.98
C GLN A 231 34.89 -102.49 10.42
N PHE A 232 35.37 -101.28 10.13
CA PHE A 232 36.75 -101.04 9.70
C PHE A 232 37.66 -100.86 10.93
N GLY A 233 38.82 -101.51 10.94
CA GLY A 233 39.84 -101.36 11.99
C GLY A 233 40.31 -102.69 12.59
N LEU A 234 41.40 -102.65 13.39
CA LEU A 234 41.92 -103.79 14.13
C LEU A 234 41.28 -103.84 15.52
N GLU A 235 40.78 -104.99 15.96
CA GLU A 235 40.09 -105.12 17.25
C GLU A 235 41.09 -105.16 18.43
N ALA A 236 40.89 -104.31 19.44
CA ALA A 236 41.64 -104.32 20.69
C ALA A 236 40.83 -105.08 21.77
N THR A 237 41.34 -106.22 22.20
CA THR A 237 40.72 -107.06 23.25
C THR A 237 40.63 -106.29 24.57
N LYS A 238 39.41 -106.08 25.10
CA LYS A 238 39.18 -105.57 26.46
C LYS A 238 39.12 -106.75 27.43
N ASP A 239 40.14 -106.90 28.28
CA ASP A 239 40.13 -107.87 29.37
C ASP A 239 39.12 -107.46 30.45
N SER A 240 38.05 -108.24 30.60
CA SER A 240 36.95 -108.03 31.53
C SER A 240 37.26 -108.37 33.00
N ASN A 241 38.52 -108.69 33.33
CA ASN A 241 38.90 -109.29 34.61
C ASN A 241 39.55 -108.37 35.65
N ASN A 242 39.70 -107.06 35.40
CA ASN A 242 40.21 -106.11 36.40
C ASN A 242 39.12 -105.15 36.91
N GLN A 243 38.38 -105.61 37.92
CA GLN A 243 37.33 -104.86 38.62
C GLN A 243 37.91 -103.81 39.61
N GLY A 244 38.63 -102.80 39.11
CA GLY A 244 38.79 -101.50 39.80
C GLY A 244 39.68 -101.40 41.06
N ALA A 245 40.41 -102.45 41.45
CA ALA A 245 41.22 -102.45 42.68
C ALA A 245 42.39 -101.42 42.70
N GLY A 246 42.89 -100.99 41.54
CA GLY A 246 43.88 -99.90 41.46
C GLY A 246 43.34 -98.54 41.90
N VAL A 247 42.02 -98.34 41.81
CA VAL A 247 41.38 -97.04 42.03
C VAL A 247 41.26 -96.73 43.52
N ARG A 248 40.94 -97.72 44.36
CA ARG A 248 40.71 -97.52 45.80
C ARG A 248 41.96 -97.05 46.56
N ARG A 249 43.15 -97.56 46.22
CA ARG A 249 44.42 -97.22 46.90
C ARG A 249 44.87 -95.79 46.57
N ALA A 250 44.44 -95.25 45.44
CA ALA A 250 44.71 -93.87 45.07
C ALA A 250 43.81 -92.85 45.80
N LEU A 251 42.74 -93.27 46.51
CA LEU A 251 41.67 -92.36 46.95
C LEU A 251 41.68 -91.96 48.43
N THR A 252 42.47 -92.60 49.31
CA THR A 252 42.41 -92.32 50.77
C THR A 252 43.69 -91.67 51.28
N TYR A 253 43.67 -90.35 51.53
CA TYR A 253 44.78 -89.57 52.11
C TYR A 253 44.60 -89.42 53.64
N GLY A 254 45.65 -89.68 54.44
CA GLY A 254 45.67 -89.37 55.89
C GLY A 254 45.32 -90.51 56.86
N ALA A 255 45.13 -91.74 56.39
CA ALA A 255 45.00 -92.90 57.28
C ALA A 255 46.38 -93.26 57.88
N PRO A 256 46.49 -93.56 59.19
CA PRO A 256 47.77 -93.90 59.82
C PRO A 256 48.22 -95.29 59.35
N GLY A 257 48.92 -95.32 58.22
CA GLY A 257 49.77 -96.44 57.82
C GLY A 257 51.13 -96.38 58.54
N PRO A 258 51.90 -97.47 58.54
CA PRO A 258 53.20 -97.54 59.23
C PRO A 258 54.29 -96.63 58.63
N GLU A 259 53.99 -95.89 57.56
CA GLU A 259 54.92 -95.00 56.87
C GLU A 259 54.84 -93.57 57.45
N PRO A 260 55.95 -92.99 57.96
CA PRO A 260 55.99 -91.74 58.74
C PRO A 260 55.77 -90.45 57.93
N SER A 261 55.00 -90.50 56.83
CA SER A 261 54.90 -89.37 55.88
C SER A 261 53.61 -88.56 55.96
N THR A 262 52.68 -88.85 56.89
CA THR A 262 51.29 -88.37 56.76
C THR A 262 50.70 -87.63 57.95
N VAL A 263 51.51 -86.98 58.79
CA VAL A 263 51.01 -85.92 59.70
C VAL A 263 52.06 -84.81 59.80
N PRO A 264 51.74 -83.52 59.55
CA PRO A 264 52.72 -82.46 59.74
C PRO A 264 52.84 -82.11 61.23
N THR A 265 53.97 -82.52 61.83
CA THR A 265 54.57 -81.87 63.01
C THR A 265 54.74 -80.37 62.72
N THR A 266 54.52 -79.47 63.69
CA THR A 266 54.77 -78.02 63.54
C THR A 266 56.20 -77.80 63.03
N ALA A 267 56.35 -77.51 61.74
CA ALA A 267 57.65 -77.36 61.10
C ALA A 267 58.10 -75.90 61.26
N LEU A 268 59.13 -75.68 62.08
CA LEU A 268 59.81 -74.39 62.16
C LEU A 268 60.54 -74.15 60.83
N GLY A 269 59.98 -73.28 59.98
CA GLY A 269 60.54 -72.92 58.68
C GLY A 269 61.32 -71.61 58.71
N PRO A 270 62.23 -71.38 57.75
CA PRO A 270 62.92 -70.10 57.62
C PRO A 270 61.93 -68.97 57.27
N LEU A 271 62.05 -67.82 57.94
CA LEU A 271 61.14 -66.67 57.81
C LEU A 271 60.90 -66.24 56.35
N ARG A 272 61.92 -66.36 55.49
CA ARG A 272 61.82 -66.05 54.06
C ARG A 272 60.81 -66.95 53.34
N VAL A 273 60.80 -68.25 53.65
CA VAL A 273 59.87 -69.22 53.05
C VAL A 273 58.46 -68.99 53.57
N GLU A 274 58.30 -68.64 54.86
CA GLU A 274 56.98 -68.31 55.42
C GLU A 274 56.42 -66.99 54.89
N ARG A 275 57.24 -65.92 54.74
CA ARG A 275 56.81 -64.68 54.06
C ARG A 275 56.42 -64.92 52.61
N PHE A 276 57.14 -65.81 51.91
CA PHE A 276 56.80 -66.22 50.55
C PHE A 276 55.48 -66.99 50.51
N ARG A 277 55.26 -67.93 51.43
CA ARG A 277 53.98 -68.64 51.60
C ARG A 277 52.84 -67.67 51.84
N HIS A 278 53.00 -66.70 52.74
CA HIS A 278 51.95 -65.73 53.12
C HIS A 278 51.45 -64.84 51.97
N VAL A 279 52.25 -64.66 50.91
CA VAL A 279 51.88 -63.92 49.70
C VAL A 279 51.36 -64.85 48.60
N THR A 280 51.82 -66.11 48.58
CA THR A 280 51.53 -67.06 47.49
C THR A 280 50.37 -68.01 47.77
N SER A 281 50.11 -68.32 49.05
CA SER A 281 49.00 -69.17 49.47
C SER A 281 47.71 -68.35 49.57
N ASP A 282 46.64 -68.85 48.96
CA ASP A 282 45.30 -68.29 49.14
C ASP A 282 44.70 -68.80 50.46
N CYS A 283 44.21 -67.89 51.28
CA CYS A 283 43.57 -68.20 52.56
C CYS A 283 42.04 -68.16 52.43
N LEU A 284 41.35 -69.03 53.14
CA LEU A 284 39.89 -68.99 53.20
C LEU A 284 39.41 -67.78 54.02
N GLY A 285 38.53 -66.97 53.45
CA GLY A 285 37.89 -65.82 54.13
C GLY A 285 38.64 -64.49 54.02
N THR A 286 39.84 -64.46 53.43
CA THR A 286 40.58 -63.22 53.12
C THR A 286 40.92 -63.17 51.64
N SER A 287 40.96 -61.96 51.08
CA SER A 287 41.42 -61.78 49.69
C SER A 287 42.93 -62.01 49.61
N ARG A 288 43.37 -62.58 48.49
CA ARG A 288 44.79 -62.79 48.18
C ARG A 288 45.58 -61.48 48.32
N LEU A 289 46.71 -61.55 49.03
CA LEU A 289 47.64 -60.44 49.17
C LEU A 289 48.52 -60.35 47.93
N VAL A 290 48.30 -59.34 47.08
CA VAL A 290 49.04 -59.15 45.82
C VAL A 290 50.18 -58.14 45.96
N LEU A 291 50.14 -57.28 46.99
CA LEU A 291 51.10 -56.20 47.19
C LEU A 291 52.10 -56.53 48.32
N PRO A 292 53.39 -56.17 48.18
CA PRO A 292 54.35 -56.27 49.26
C PRO A 292 53.92 -55.37 50.43
N PRO A 293 54.06 -55.81 51.69
CA PRO A 293 53.85 -54.94 52.84
C PRO A 293 54.88 -53.79 52.80
N GLY A 294 54.42 -52.54 52.74
CA GLY A 294 55.26 -51.34 52.79
C GLY A 294 55.13 -50.38 51.60
N LEU A 295 54.36 -50.70 50.56
CA LEU A 295 54.08 -49.76 49.45
C LEU A 295 52.88 -48.86 49.79
N ARG A 296 53.18 -47.80 50.57
CA ARG A 296 52.33 -46.64 50.91
C ARG A 296 51.22 -46.95 51.91
N GLU A 297 51.48 -46.62 53.17
CA GLU A 297 50.45 -46.51 54.21
C GLU A 297 49.48 -45.39 53.81
N LEU A 298 48.31 -45.78 53.32
CA LEU A 298 47.21 -44.86 53.07
C LEU A 298 46.48 -44.63 54.40
N PRO A 299 46.00 -43.41 54.68
CA PRO A 299 45.14 -43.16 55.84
C PRO A 299 43.95 -44.12 55.84
N GLU A 300 43.49 -44.56 57.00
CA GLU A 300 42.32 -45.46 57.11
C GLU A 300 41.07 -44.86 56.46
N ASP A 301 40.97 -43.52 56.40
CA ASP A 301 39.88 -42.78 55.76
C ASP A 301 40.04 -42.65 54.23
N HIS A 302 41.08 -43.24 53.63
CA HIS A 302 41.30 -43.16 52.19
C HIS A 302 40.29 -44.01 51.42
N VAL A 303 39.45 -43.36 50.62
CA VAL A 303 38.53 -44.04 49.71
C VAL A 303 39.22 -44.29 48.38
N PHE A 304 39.37 -45.57 48.01
CA PHE A 304 39.87 -45.97 46.70
C PHE A 304 38.85 -45.69 45.60
N GLY A 305 39.33 -45.19 44.47
CA GLY A 305 38.51 -44.88 43.29
C GLY A 305 38.85 -43.51 42.72
N MET A 306 38.34 -43.23 41.51
CA MET A 306 38.39 -41.88 40.95
C MET A 306 37.18 -41.11 41.49
N PRO A 307 37.36 -39.96 42.17
CA PRO A 307 36.22 -39.13 42.52
C PRO A 307 35.51 -38.72 41.24
N SER A 308 34.18 -38.71 41.24
CA SER A 308 33.42 -38.14 40.14
C SER A 308 33.86 -36.68 39.97
N GLY A 309 34.46 -36.36 38.84
CA GLY A 309 34.91 -35.00 38.54
C GLY A 309 33.74 -34.05 38.69
N ARG A 310 33.91 -33.00 39.50
CA ARG A 310 32.96 -31.90 39.52
C ARG A 310 33.30 -31.03 38.32
N ASP A 311 32.33 -30.85 37.43
CA ASP A 311 32.50 -29.90 36.33
C ASP A 311 32.83 -28.52 36.91
N PRO A 312 33.81 -27.81 36.34
CA PRO A 312 34.23 -26.51 36.86
C PRO A 312 33.12 -25.47 36.75
N THR A 313 32.18 -25.68 35.82
CA THR A 313 31.06 -24.79 35.54
C THR A 313 29.77 -25.37 36.09
N THR A 314 29.08 -24.58 36.91
CA THR A 314 27.78 -24.98 37.47
C THR A 314 26.68 -24.77 36.42
N CYS A 315 25.62 -25.57 36.45
CA CYS A 315 24.45 -25.40 35.57
C CYS A 315 23.88 -23.96 35.61
N ALA A 316 23.88 -23.32 36.78
CA ALA A 316 23.45 -21.93 36.94
C ALA A 316 24.31 -20.92 36.17
N GLU A 317 25.61 -21.19 35.99
CA GLU A 317 26.52 -20.35 35.20
C GLU A 317 26.28 -20.57 33.70
N LEU A 318 26.01 -21.81 33.28
CA LEU A 318 25.65 -22.13 31.89
C LEU A 318 24.35 -21.45 31.47
N VAL A 319 23.34 -21.42 32.34
CA VAL A 319 22.04 -20.79 32.05
C VAL A 319 22.18 -19.27 31.91
N ARG A 320 23.01 -18.63 32.75
CA ARG A 320 23.21 -17.18 32.70
C ARG A 320 24.15 -16.74 31.59
N GLY A 321 25.12 -17.59 31.24
CA GLY A 321 26.18 -17.28 30.29
C GLY A 321 27.14 -16.22 30.82
N ASN A 322 28.37 -16.23 30.31
CA ASN A 322 29.39 -15.23 30.64
C ASN A 322 29.50 -14.21 29.49
N TYR A 323 28.40 -13.51 29.20
CA TYR A 323 28.35 -12.49 28.16
C TYR A 323 29.10 -11.24 28.59
N SER A 324 29.81 -10.63 27.64
CA SER A 324 30.42 -9.32 27.80
C SER A 324 29.35 -8.24 28.00
N HIS A 325 29.74 -7.05 28.48
CA HIS A 325 28.77 -5.96 28.66
C HIS A 325 28.09 -5.56 27.34
N GLU A 326 28.82 -5.59 26.23
CA GLU A 326 28.30 -5.26 24.89
C GLU A 326 27.24 -6.24 24.42
N GLU A 327 27.44 -7.54 24.65
CA GLU A 327 26.46 -8.59 24.29
C GLU A 327 25.20 -8.59 25.17
N ARG A 328 25.27 -7.98 26.35
CA ARG A 328 24.10 -7.80 27.23
C ARG A 328 23.25 -6.61 26.83
N LEU A 329 23.80 -5.69 26.04
CA LEU A 329 23.04 -4.54 25.56
C LEU A 329 22.02 -5.01 24.53
N PRO A 330 20.84 -4.36 24.49
CA PRO A 330 19.87 -4.60 23.44
C PRO A 330 20.43 -4.22 22.06
N ASP A 331 19.89 -4.86 21.02
CA ASP A 331 20.27 -4.59 19.64
C ASP A 331 20.02 -3.12 19.24
N ASP A 332 20.90 -2.59 18.38
CA ASP A 332 20.92 -1.18 17.97
C ASP A 332 19.73 -0.72 17.11
N ASP A 333 19.01 -1.65 16.51
CA ASP A 333 17.88 -1.42 15.62
C ASP A 333 16.51 -1.46 16.33
N LEU A 334 16.51 -1.64 17.65
CA LEU A 334 15.29 -1.51 18.44
C LEU A 334 14.78 -0.06 18.42
N GLY A 335 13.57 0.12 17.92
CA GLY A 335 12.87 1.41 17.92
C GLY A 335 13.35 2.44 16.89
N ARG A 336 14.34 2.11 16.04
CA ARG A 336 14.83 3.00 14.98
C ARG A 336 15.30 2.23 13.77
N CYS A 337 15.06 2.78 12.57
CA CYS A 337 15.60 2.20 11.35
C CYS A 337 17.10 2.55 11.24
N THR A 338 17.97 1.54 11.21
CA THR A 338 19.43 1.69 11.01
C THR A 338 19.84 1.52 9.55
N ALA A 339 18.90 1.11 8.67
CA ALA A 339 19.16 0.88 7.26
C ALA A 339 19.59 2.18 6.55
N PRO A 340 20.73 2.18 5.83
CA PRO A 340 21.20 3.37 5.13
C PRO A 340 20.14 3.85 4.13
N GLY A 341 19.86 5.16 4.14
CA GLY A 341 18.82 5.79 3.32
C GLY A 341 17.41 5.81 3.93
N ARG A 342 17.15 5.07 5.02
CA ARG A 342 15.88 5.10 5.77
C ARG A 342 16.06 5.45 7.24
N ARG A 343 17.25 5.94 7.61
CA ARG A 343 17.59 6.27 8.99
C ARG A 343 16.76 7.46 9.46
N ASN A 344 16.12 7.31 10.61
CA ASN A 344 15.30 8.35 11.21
C ASN A 344 16.15 9.23 12.12
N TYR A 345 17.04 10.03 11.52
CA TYR A 345 17.78 11.06 12.26
C TYR A 345 16.91 12.31 12.38
N LEU A 346 16.94 12.93 13.56
CA LEU A 346 16.28 14.21 13.77
C LEU A 346 17.02 15.29 12.97
N SER A 347 16.29 16.01 12.12
CA SER A 347 16.77 17.21 11.45
C SER A 347 16.17 18.44 12.13
N GLU A 348 16.99 19.45 12.41
CA GLU A 348 16.51 20.75 12.92
C GLU A 348 15.68 21.50 11.86
N VAL A 349 15.97 21.23 10.59
CA VAL A 349 15.26 21.79 9.45
C VAL A 349 14.07 20.89 9.11
N PRO A 350 12.86 21.45 8.92
CA PRO A 350 11.71 20.69 8.44
C PRO A 350 12.00 20.13 7.04
N LEU A 351 11.88 18.83 6.89
CA LEU A 351 12.05 18.15 5.60
C LEU A 351 10.75 18.29 4.79
N GLY A 352 10.79 19.12 3.76
CA GLY A 352 9.64 19.34 2.89
C GLY A 352 9.84 20.50 1.93
N VAL A 353 8.81 20.79 1.13
CA VAL A 353 8.76 21.98 0.27
C VAL A 353 7.73 22.94 0.87
N PRO A 354 8.12 24.17 1.26
CA PRO A 354 7.16 25.13 1.81
C PRO A 354 6.17 25.57 0.73
N CYS A 355 4.93 25.90 1.14
CA CYS A 355 3.89 26.38 0.22
C CYS A 355 4.26 27.74 -0.40
N VAL A 356 4.99 28.58 0.33
CA VAL A 356 5.59 29.81 -0.17
C VAL A 356 7.09 29.58 -0.28
N ARG A 357 7.63 29.70 -1.49
CA ARG A 357 9.02 29.33 -1.80
C ARG A 357 10.02 30.44 -1.52
N THR A 358 10.03 30.92 -0.28
CA THR A 358 11.06 31.87 0.20
C THR A 358 12.44 31.23 0.32
N ASP A 359 12.54 29.90 0.24
CA ASP A 359 13.78 29.11 0.19
C ASP A 359 14.63 29.39 -1.06
N ARG A 360 14.05 30.04 -2.07
CA ARG A 360 14.64 30.23 -3.39
C ARG A 360 14.56 31.67 -3.83
N VAL A 361 15.53 32.08 -4.63
CA VAL A 361 15.50 33.40 -5.28
C VAL A 361 14.37 33.41 -6.30
N ALA A 362 13.45 34.35 -6.13
CA ALA A 362 12.35 34.56 -7.03
C ALA A 362 12.88 34.97 -8.43
N PRO A 363 12.46 34.31 -9.52
CA PRO A 363 12.81 34.75 -10.86
C PRO A 363 12.25 36.16 -11.12
N PRO A 364 12.96 37.01 -11.91
CA PRO A 364 12.46 38.32 -12.29
C PRO A 364 11.06 38.22 -12.89
N ARG A 365 10.15 39.12 -12.53
CA ARG A 365 8.72 39.05 -12.91
C ARG A 365 8.52 38.94 -14.42
N GLU A 366 9.33 39.66 -15.20
CA GLU A 366 9.34 39.64 -16.67
C GLU A 366 9.73 38.30 -17.28
N GLN A 367 10.48 37.48 -16.53
CA GLN A 367 10.98 36.17 -16.96
C GLN A 367 10.16 35.02 -16.38
N ARG A 368 9.08 35.31 -15.65
CA ARG A 368 8.22 34.27 -15.07
C ARG A 368 7.39 33.59 -16.15
N SER A 369 7.22 32.28 -15.98
CA SER A 369 6.25 31.54 -16.78
C SER A 369 4.84 32.04 -16.50
N ILE A 370 4.05 32.23 -17.56
CA ILE A 370 2.63 32.61 -17.48
C ILE A 370 1.82 31.54 -16.72
N ALA A 371 2.28 30.28 -16.76
CA ALA A 371 1.65 29.15 -16.09
C ALA A 371 2.32 28.80 -14.74
N SER A 372 3.04 29.74 -14.12
CA SER A 372 3.65 29.50 -12.81
C SER A 372 2.58 29.46 -11.71
N GLY A 373 2.39 28.30 -11.07
CA GLY A 373 1.53 28.15 -9.88
C GLY A 373 2.26 28.30 -8.55
N THR A 374 3.54 28.72 -8.56
CA THR A 374 4.39 28.82 -7.37
C THR A 374 4.45 30.25 -6.87
N ASN A 375 4.13 30.47 -5.59
CA ASN A 375 4.31 31.75 -4.89
C ASN A 375 5.73 31.82 -4.30
N TRP A 376 6.48 32.89 -4.58
CA TRP A 376 7.85 33.10 -4.10
C TRP A 376 7.95 34.02 -2.87
N GLY A 377 6.82 34.48 -2.34
CA GLY A 377 6.73 35.40 -1.21
C GLY A 377 6.78 36.88 -1.62
N ASP A 378 6.71 37.18 -2.91
CA ASP A 378 6.69 38.53 -3.47
C ASP A 378 5.31 38.95 -4.03
N ASP A 379 4.31 38.09 -3.87
CA ASP A 379 2.93 38.36 -4.27
C ASP A 379 2.26 39.32 -3.26
N PRO A 380 1.44 40.28 -3.72
CA PRO A 380 0.68 41.15 -2.82
C PRO A 380 -0.41 40.38 -2.06
N ASN A 381 -0.74 40.87 -0.87
CA ASN A 381 -1.88 40.35 -0.10
C ASN A 381 -3.22 40.62 -0.83
N ALA A 382 -4.24 39.82 -0.50
CA ALA A 382 -5.58 39.97 -1.10
C ALA A 382 -6.17 41.38 -0.93
N SER A 383 -5.90 42.05 0.18
CA SER A 383 -6.31 43.44 0.40
C SER A 383 -5.63 44.43 -0.54
N GLY A 384 -4.34 44.24 -0.83
CA GLY A 384 -3.60 45.07 -1.78
C GLY A 384 -4.09 44.91 -3.22
N LEU A 385 -4.58 43.71 -3.58
CA LEU A 385 -5.21 43.47 -4.89
C LEU A 385 -6.58 44.13 -5.02
N LEU A 386 -7.38 44.14 -3.95
CA LEU A 386 -8.69 44.79 -3.94
C LEU A 386 -8.58 46.33 -3.89
N CYS A 387 -7.56 46.84 -3.20
CA CYS A 387 -7.32 48.26 -3.00
C CYS A 387 -5.88 48.59 -3.44
N PRO A 388 -5.60 48.69 -4.75
CA PRO A 388 -4.25 48.94 -5.25
C PRO A 388 -3.72 50.29 -4.77
N GLY A 389 -2.41 50.34 -4.56
CA GLY A 389 -1.69 51.54 -4.18
C GLY A 389 -1.78 52.62 -5.23
N ARG A 390 -1.61 53.88 -4.81
CA ARG A 390 -1.64 55.05 -5.72
C ARG A 390 -0.63 54.95 -6.85
N TYR A 391 0.48 54.24 -6.63
CA TYR A 391 1.61 54.13 -7.54
C TYR A 391 1.63 52.82 -8.35
N ASP A 392 0.73 51.87 -8.05
CA ASP A 392 0.66 50.58 -8.76
C ASP A 392 0.36 50.77 -10.24
N GLY A 393 -0.47 51.77 -10.58
CA GLY A 393 -0.78 52.13 -11.98
C GLY A 393 0.42 52.69 -12.77
N LEU A 394 1.49 53.10 -12.07
CA LEU A 394 2.76 53.52 -12.66
C LEU A 394 3.79 52.37 -12.69
N GLY A 395 3.40 51.17 -12.24
CA GLY A 395 4.28 50.00 -12.15
C GLY A 395 5.25 50.05 -10.97
N VAL A 396 5.00 50.91 -9.97
CA VAL A 396 5.81 50.96 -8.74
C VAL A 396 5.05 50.22 -7.64
N GLU A 397 5.66 49.16 -7.12
CA GLU A 397 5.01 48.28 -6.15
C GLU A 397 5.41 48.60 -4.71
N ASP A 398 4.64 48.10 -3.74
CA ASP A 398 4.94 48.23 -2.31
C ASP A 398 6.33 47.67 -1.91
N ALA A 399 6.81 46.66 -2.63
CA ALA A 399 8.15 46.10 -2.43
C ALA A 399 9.25 47.12 -2.74
N ASP A 400 9.07 47.98 -3.75
CA ASP A 400 10.07 48.97 -4.16
C ASP A 400 10.30 50.06 -3.10
N PHE A 401 9.27 50.33 -2.30
CA PHE A 401 9.34 51.25 -1.15
C PHE A 401 10.04 50.62 0.06
N GLN A 402 10.09 49.29 0.14
CA GLN A 402 10.73 48.50 1.19
C GLN A 402 12.19 48.13 0.85
N LEU A 403 12.63 48.34 -0.40
CA LEU A 403 14.01 48.11 -0.78
C LEU A 403 14.96 49.02 0.03
N PRO A 404 15.97 48.44 0.72
CA PRO A 404 16.96 49.22 1.46
C PRO A 404 17.92 49.92 0.49
N ARG A 405 17.97 51.25 0.54
CA ARG A 405 18.79 52.11 -0.34
C ARG A 405 19.83 52.88 0.47
N THR A 406 20.91 53.29 -0.19
CA THR A 406 21.94 54.14 0.43
C THR A 406 21.44 55.58 0.55
N TYR A 407 22.11 56.37 1.40
CA TYR A 407 21.76 57.78 1.61
C TYR A 407 21.75 58.58 0.30
N ASP A 408 22.78 58.44 -0.53
CA ASP A 408 22.89 59.19 -1.80
C ASP A 408 21.73 58.86 -2.74
N GLN A 409 21.38 57.58 -2.87
CA GLN A 409 20.25 57.14 -3.69
C GLN A 409 18.93 57.72 -3.19
N LEU A 410 18.70 57.73 -1.87
CA LEU A 410 17.49 58.31 -1.29
C LEU A 410 17.45 59.81 -1.49
N ARG A 411 18.56 60.52 -1.27
CA ARG A 411 18.65 61.96 -1.51
C ARG A 411 18.26 62.30 -2.94
N ASP A 412 18.79 61.57 -3.92
CA ASP A 412 18.50 61.82 -5.34
C ASP A 412 17.02 61.55 -5.68
N ILE A 413 16.43 60.48 -5.11
CA ILE A 413 15.00 60.16 -5.27
C ILE A 413 14.11 61.25 -4.66
N PHE A 414 14.41 61.70 -3.44
CA PHE A 414 13.63 62.73 -2.75
C PHE A 414 13.81 64.11 -3.38
N ALA A 415 15.00 64.43 -3.88
CA ALA A 415 15.25 65.63 -4.68
C ALA A 415 14.43 65.61 -5.98
N GLY A 416 14.38 64.47 -6.67
CA GLY A 416 13.52 64.28 -7.85
C GLY A 416 12.03 64.39 -7.54
N ALA A 417 11.61 64.06 -6.32
CA ALA A 417 10.24 64.24 -5.82
C ALA A 417 9.91 65.67 -5.37
N GLY A 418 10.89 66.60 -5.41
CA GLY A 418 10.72 68.01 -5.02
C GLY A 418 10.94 68.30 -3.54
N VAL A 419 11.54 67.38 -2.78
CA VAL A 419 11.96 67.62 -1.39
C VAL A 419 13.37 68.20 -1.40
N ALA A 420 13.51 69.46 -0.98
CA ALA A 420 14.69 70.27 -1.27
C ALA A 420 16.00 69.74 -0.65
N ASP A 421 15.96 69.10 0.52
CA ASP A 421 17.11 68.42 1.12
C ASP A 421 16.64 67.34 2.12
N LEU A 422 17.18 66.12 2.01
CA LEU A 422 16.96 65.09 3.01
C LEU A 422 18.00 65.25 4.13
N PRO A 423 17.62 65.59 5.38
CA PRO A 423 18.59 65.76 6.45
C PRO A 423 19.18 64.41 6.90
N SER A 424 20.48 64.39 7.21
CA SER A 424 21.21 63.21 7.69
C SER A 424 20.56 62.55 8.91
N ASP A 425 19.93 63.36 9.75
CA ASP A 425 19.35 62.94 11.02
C ASP A 425 18.07 62.13 10.82
N VAL A 426 17.29 62.47 9.79
CA VAL A 426 16.10 61.70 9.39
C VAL A 426 16.50 60.36 8.79
N PHE A 427 17.58 60.33 8.01
CA PHE A 427 18.11 59.06 7.49
C PHE A 427 18.66 58.17 8.62
N ALA A 428 19.37 58.74 9.59
CA ALA A 428 19.86 58.02 10.75
C ALA A 428 18.70 57.46 11.61
N ALA A 429 17.62 58.23 11.80
CA ALA A 429 16.43 57.80 12.53
C ALA A 429 15.60 56.74 11.77
N ALA A 430 15.64 56.75 10.44
CA ALA A 430 14.96 55.76 9.59
C ALA A 430 15.75 54.45 9.43
N CYS A 431 17.03 54.42 9.83
CA CYS A 431 17.84 53.19 9.83
C CYS A 431 17.42 52.27 10.98
N PRO A 432 17.21 50.97 10.75
CA PRO A 432 16.85 50.03 11.81
C PRO A 432 18.01 49.84 12.82
N PRO A 433 17.72 49.71 14.13
CA PRO A 433 18.74 49.49 15.15
C PRO A 433 19.26 48.06 15.05
N GLY A 434 20.39 47.83 14.38
CA GLY A 434 20.96 46.48 14.30
C GLY A 434 21.96 46.17 13.20
N THR A 435 22.33 47.10 12.31
CA THR A 435 23.40 46.86 11.32
C THR A 435 24.78 47.06 11.97
N GLY A 436 25.10 46.23 12.94
CA GLY A 436 26.43 46.14 13.58
C GLY A 436 27.33 45.19 12.80
N GLY A 437 28.05 45.73 11.81
CA GLY A 437 29.14 45.05 11.10
C GLY A 437 29.29 45.61 9.69
N ASP A 438 30.40 46.32 9.43
CA ASP A 438 31.01 46.80 8.17
C ASP A 438 30.15 47.15 6.93
N ALA A 439 28.83 47.15 7.04
CA ALA A 439 27.87 47.40 5.98
C ALA A 439 27.44 48.86 6.02
N THR A 440 27.47 49.51 4.85
CA THR A 440 26.99 50.88 4.67
C THR A 440 25.56 51.02 5.21
N PRO A 441 25.22 52.06 5.99
CA PRO A 441 23.86 52.26 6.50
C PRO A 441 22.86 52.36 5.34
N ARG A 442 21.72 51.68 5.48
CA ARG A 442 20.65 51.66 4.48
C ARG A 442 19.30 51.88 5.14
N ALA A 443 18.47 52.69 4.51
CA ALA A 443 17.10 52.94 4.94
C ALA A 443 16.13 52.68 3.78
N THR A 444 14.85 52.47 4.11
CA THR A 444 13.79 52.27 3.11
C THR A 444 13.06 53.58 2.85
N ILE A 445 12.51 53.76 1.66
CA ILE A 445 11.72 54.97 1.31
C ILE A 445 10.53 55.09 2.28
N LYS A 446 9.90 53.97 2.62
CA LYS A 446 8.77 53.93 3.56
C LYS A 446 9.16 54.42 4.95
N ALA A 447 10.30 53.98 5.50
CA ALA A 447 10.77 54.44 6.81
C ALA A 447 11.10 55.94 6.81
N VAL A 448 11.82 56.42 5.79
CA VAL A 448 12.17 57.85 5.67
C VAL A 448 10.92 58.72 5.51
N SER A 449 9.98 58.32 4.66
CA SER A 449 8.72 59.04 4.49
C SER A 449 7.87 59.06 5.77
N GLY A 450 7.90 57.97 6.55
CA GLY A 450 7.28 57.90 7.87
C GLY A 450 7.92 58.88 8.85
N VAL A 451 9.25 58.92 8.95
CA VAL A 451 9.96 59.86 9.83
C VAL A 451 9.72 61.31 9.43
N LEU A 452 9.72 61.63 8.13
CA LEU A 452 9.37 62.97 7.63
C LEU A 452 7.93 63.36 7.96
N ALA A 453 6.97 62.43 7.80
CA ALA A 453 5.58 62.65 8.15
C ALA A 453 5.38 62.86 9.66
N CYS A 454 6.08 62.09 10.49
CA CYS A 454 6.10 62.27 11.95
C CYS A 454 6.71 63.62 12.36
N ALA A 455 7.81 64.03 11.73
CA ALA A 455 8.46 65.30 11.99
C ALA A 455 7.60 66.51 11.57
N ALA A 456 6.82 66.37 10.50
CA ALA A 456 5.90 67.41 10.03
C ALA A 456 4.61 67.53 10.85
N ALA A 457 4.27 66.52 11.67
CA ALA A 457 3.07 66.50 12.50
C ALA A 457 3.41 66.07 13.94
N PRO A 458 3.94 66.99 14.79
CA PRO A 458 4.25 66.71 16.19
C PRO A 458 2.97 66.61 17.04
N GLY A 459 2.20 65.53 16.86
CA GLY A 459 0.98 65.32 17.64
C GLY A 459 0.04 64.20 17.22
N ARG A 460 0.39 63.34 16.25
CA ARG A 460 -0.55 62.30 15.80
C ARG A 460 0.11 60.95 15.54
N LEU A 461 0.59 60.28 16.58
CA LEU A 461 0.77 58.82 16.54
C LEU A 461 0.61 58.16 17.92
N LEU A 462 -0.50 57.44 18.08
CA LEU A 462 -0.60 56.20 18.86
C LEU A 462 -1.67 55.34 18.21
N ALA A 463 -1.35 54.75 17.06
CA ALA A 463 -1.95 53.54 16.50
C ALA A 463 -1.18 53.21 15.21
N ASP A 464 -1.05 51.94 14.88
CA ASP A 464 -0.59 51.39 13.61
C ASP A 464 0.89 51.03 13.44
N THR A 465 1.76 51.30 14.41
CA THR A 465 3.09 50.65 14.45
C THR A 465 3.17 49.67 15.60
N MET A 466 2.32 48.64 15.60
CA MET A 466 2.54 47.33 16.22
C MET A 466 1.32 46.48 15.92
N LEU A 467 1.44 45.59 14.94
CA LEU A 467 0.88 44.24 14.94
C LEU A 467 1.64 43.45 13.85
N PRO A 468 1.95 42.16 14.10
CA PRO A 468 3.00 41.40 13.43
C PRO A 468 2.75 41.10 11.95
#